data_AF-X0TH55-F1
#
_entry.id   AF-X0TH55-F1
#
_cell.length_a   1.000
_cell.length_b   1.000
_cell.length_c   1.000
_cell.angle_alpha   90.00
_cell.angle_beta   90.00
_cell.angle_gamma   90.00
#
_symmetry.space_group_name_H-M   'P 1'
#
loop_
_entity.id
_entity.type
_entity.pdbx_description
1 polymer ?
#
loop_
_entity_poly.entity_id
_entity_poly.type
_entity_poly.pdbx_seq_one_letter_code
_entity_poly.pdbx_strand_id
1 'polypeptide(L)' 'MEEIIEKVCQHLPINYTVLLCMENGSAYVELRDPLTLPVELPDATDKSLCEQLNDALCVANGFK' A
#
# COMPACT_ATOMS: atom_id res chain seq x y z
N MET A 1 3.85 -7.70 -12.57
CA MET A 1 4.15 -6.73 -11.49
C MET A 1 3.80 -5.32 -11.94
N GLU A 2 4.24 -4.91 -13.13
CA GLU A 2 3.82 -3.66 -13.78
C GLU A 2 2.29 -3.49 -13.84
N GLU A 3 1.56 -4.51 -14.30
CA GLU A 3 0.08 -4.46 -14.37
C GLU A 3 -0.62 -4.20 -13.01
N ILE A 4 -0.02 -4.65 -11.90
CA ILE A 4 -0.60 -4.42 -10.56
C ILE A 4 -0.33 -3.00 -10.10
N ILE A 5 0.88 -2.49 -10.34
CA ILE A 5 1.25 -1.11 -9.99
C ILE A 5 0.35 -0.13 -10.74
N GLU A 6 0.14 -0.35 -12.04
CA GLU A 6 -0.76 0.49 -12.84
C GLU A 6 -2.19 0.48 -12.32
N LYS A 7 -2.73 -0.71 -12.00
CA LYS A 7 -4.09 -0.84 -11.43
C LYS A 7 -4.20 -0.13 -10.08
N VAL A 8 -3.21 -0.29 -9.19
CA VAL A 8 -3.21 0.38 -7.90
C VAL A 8 -3.16 1.89 -8.10
N CYS A 9 -2.26 2.40 -8.95
CA CYS A 9 -2.14 3.83 -9.25
C CYS A 9 -3.42 4.41 -9.88
N GLN A 10 -4.15 3.65 -10.70
CA GLN A 10 -5.43 4.08 -11.30
C GLN A 10 -6.55 4.28 -10.27
N HIS A 11 -6.50 3.55 -9.16
CA HIS A 11 -7.54 3.56 -8.13
C HIS A 11 -7.13 4.25 -6.83
N LEU A 12 -5.85 4.63 -6.70
CA LEU A 12 -5.34 5.30 -5.52
C LEU A 12 -5.90 6.74 -5.48
N PRO A 13 -6.48 7.18 -4.34
CA PRO A 13 -6.97 8.55 -4.21
C PRO A 13 -5.84 9.58 -4.37
N ILE A 14 -6.23 10.79 -4.80
CA ILE A 14 -5.30 11.90 -5.05
C ILE A 14 -4.42 12.15 -3.80
N ASN A 15 -3.13 12.38 -4.06
CA ASN A 15 -2.09 12.70 -3.07
C ASN A 15 -1.75 11.59 -2.06
N TYR A 16 -2.35 10.41 -2.14
CA TYR A 16 -1.83 9.26 -1.42
C TYR A 16 -0.56 8.74 -2.08
N THR A 17 0.34 8.18 -1.27
CA THR A 17 1.59 7.58 -1.74
C THR A 17 1.71 6.16 -1.19
N VAL A 18 1.98 5.20 -2.07
CA VAL A 18 2.31 3.83 -1.68
C VAL A 18 3.81 3.64 -1.84
N LEU A 19 4.47 3.13 -0.79
CA LEU A 19 5.89 2.84 -0.78
C LEU A 19 6.13 1.34 -0.67
N LEU A 20 7.10 0.84 -1.45
CA LEU A 20 7.64 -0.51 -1.28
C LEU A 20 8.92 -0.40 -0.45
N CYS A 21 8.85 -0.89 0.77
CA CYS A 21 9.93 -0.83 1.75
C CYS A 21 10.63 -2.20 1.86
N MET A 22 11.90 -2.17 2.27
CA MET A 22 12.68 -3.38 2.56
C MET A 22 13.45 -3.19 3.87
N GLU A 23 13.31 -4.15 4.78
CA GLU A 23 13.99 -4.14 6.07
C GLU A 23 14.38 -5.56 6.46
N ASN A 24 15.63 -5.76 6.90
CA ASN A 24 16.16 -7.05 7.33
C ASN A 24 15.90 -8.22 6.36
N GLY A 25 15.94 -7.96 5.05
CA GLY A 25 15.71 -8.97 4.01
C GLY A 25 14.24 -9.30 3.74
N SER A 26 13.30 -8.60 4.38
CA SER A 26 11.86 -8.70 4.14
C SER A 26 11.35 -7.44 3.43
N ALA A 27 10.42 -7.60 2.50
CA ALA A 27 9.77 -6.49 1.81
C ALA A 27 8.35 -6.30 2.33
N TYR A 28 7.91 -5.05 2.46
CA TYR A 28 6.56 -4.69 2.91
C TYR A 28 6.07 -3.41 2.24
N VAL A 29 4.77 -3.15 2.33
CA VAL A 29 4.12 -1.96 1.79
C VAL A 29 3.83 -0.96 2.92
N GLU A 30 4.10 0.31 2.66
CA GLU A 30 3.67 1.43 3.50
C GLU A 30 2.72 2.33 2.69
N LEU A 31 1.67 2.84 3.34
CA LEU A 31 0.77 3.83 2.78
C LEU A 31 0.97 5.16 3.49
N ARG A 32 1.08 6.25 2.73
CA ARG A 32 1.06 7.62 3.24
C ARG A 32 -0.13 8.40 2.75
N ASP A 33 -0.71 9.18 3.64
CA ASP A 33 -1.81 10.08 3.35
C ASP A 33 -1.34 11.34 2.59
N PRO A 34 -2.27 12.23 2.18
CA PRO A 34 -1.93 13.49 1.51
C PRO A 34 -1.05 14.45 2.33
N LEU A 35 -0.98 14.27 3.64
CA LEU A 35 -0.09 15.02 4.55
C LEU A 35 1.25 14.32 4.73
N THR A 36 1.52 13.26 3.95
CA THR A 36 2.71 12.42 3.98
C THR A 36 2.89 11.63 5.29
N LEU A 37 1.81 11.47 6.06
CA LEU A 37 1.82 10.71 7.30
C LEU A 37 1.58 9.23 7.04
N PRO A 38 2.28 8.32 7.76
CA PRO A 38 2.04 6.90 7.63
C PRO A 38 0.63 6.54 8.09
N VAL A 39 -0.04 5.70 7.30
CA VAL A 39 -1.37 5.16 7.58
C VAL A 39 -1.23 3.70 8.01
N GLU A 40 -1.95 3.33 9.07
CA GLU A 40 -1.98 1.96 9.57
C GLU A 40 -2.63 1.04 8.52
N LEU A 41 -1.93 -0.03 8.18
CA LEU A 41 -2.42 -1.09 7.32
C LEU A 41 -2.76 -2.32 8.16
N PRO A 42 -3.68 -3.18 7.68
CA PRO A 42 -3.90 -4.50 8.24
C PRO A 42 -2.59 -5.30 8.36
N ASP A 43 -2.54 -6.22 9.32
CA ASP A 43 -1.35 -7.04 9.55
C ASP A 43 -0.83 -7.68 8.26
N ALA A 44 0.46 -7.53 8.01
CA ALA A 44 1.14 -7.97 6.80
C ALA A 44 1.67 -9.41 6.91
N THR A 45 1.57 -10.03 8.10
CA THR A 45 1.99 -11.41 8.34
C THR A 45 1.31 -12.35 7.33
N ASP A 46 2.12 -13.20 6.68
CA ASP A 46 1.70 -14.15 5.65
C ASP A 46 1.10 -13.56 4.36
N LYS A 47 1.08 -12.23 4.18
CA LYS A 47 0.60 -11.58 2.96
C LYS A 47 1.71 -11.36 1.94
N SER A 48 1.43 -11.70 0.69
CA SER A 48 2.23 -11.27 -0.45
C SER A 48 2.21 -9.74 -0.61
N LEU A 49 3.20 -9.18 -1.30
CA LEU A 49 3.23 -7.75 -1.61
C LEU A 49 1.99 -7.29 -2.38
N CYS A 50 1.41 -8.16 -3.23
CA CYS A 50 0.20 -7.82 -3.99
C CYS A 50 -1.02 -7.67 -3.07
N GLU A 51 -1.14 -8.52 -2.05
CA GLU A 51 -2.19 -8.43 -1.04
C GLU A 51 -2.00 -7.17 -0.18
N GLN A 52 -0.76 -6.86 0.24
CA GLN A 52 -0.46 -5.64 0.98
C GLN A 52 -0.73 -4.36 0.17
N LEU A 53 -0.45 -4.37 -1.15
CA LEU A 53 -0.80 -3.27 -2.06
C LEU A 53 -2.32 -3.09 -2.17
N ASN A 54 -3.08 -4.20 -2.22
CA ASN A 54 -4.53 -4.15 -2.22
C ASN A 54 -5.08 -3.61 -0.90
N ASP A 55 -4.51 -4.02 0.24
CA ASP A 55 -4.88 -3.48 1.55
C ASP A 55 -4.63 -1.97 1.61
N ALA A 56 -3.49 -1.50 1.12
CA ALA A 56 -3.20 -0.06 1.02
C ALA A 56 -4.23 0.68 0.16
N LEU A 57 -4.63 0.09 -0.98
CA LEU A 57 -5.67 0.66 -1.82
C LEU A 57 -7.03 0.72 -1.10
N CYS A 58 -7.43 -0.34 -0.43
CA CYS A 58 -8.66 -0.42 0.35
C CYS A 58 -8.69 0.63 1.47
N VAL A 59 -7.62 0.71 2.26
CA VAL A 59 -7.49 1.67 3.36
C VAL A 59 -7.52 3.11 2.85
N ALA A 60 -6.80 3.43 1.77
CA ALA A 60 -6.82 4.77 1.17
C ALA A 60 -8.23 5.19 0.72
N ASN A 61 -9.04 4.24 0.28
CA ASN A 61 -10.44 4.45 -0.10
C ASN A 61 -11.43 4.39 1.08
N GLY A 62 -10.95 4.23 2.32
CA GLY A 62 -11.77 4.26 3.53
C GLY A 62 -12.38 2.93 3.96
N PHE A 63 -11.94 1.81 3.36
CA PHE A 63 -12.33 0.46 3.78
C PHE A 63 -11.42 -0.02 4.92
N LYS A 64 -11.99 -0.70 5.92
CA LYS A 64 -11.30 -1.23 7.10
C LYS A 64 -11.47 -2.73 7.21
#